data_AF-A0A2V8A986-F1
#
_entry.id   AF-A0A2V8A986-F1
#
_cell.length_a   1.000
_cell.length_b   1.000
_cell.length_c   1.000
_cell.angle_alpha   90.00
_cell.angle_beta   90.00
_cell.angle_gamma   90.00
#
_symmetry.space_group_name_H-M   'P 1'
#
loop_
_entity.id
_entity.type
_entity.pdbx_description
1 polymer ?
#
loop_
_entity_poly.entity_id
_entity_poly.type
_entity_poly.pdbx_seq_one_letter_code
_entity_poly.pdbx_strand_id
1 'polypeptide(L)'
;YVLLGAQFLAAIQVLVYAGGIVVLYLFVVMLVNLKRPPEAHEDPHRRTKLGFGLAAAVLLELGAIAVYGFVNPAAPMPATPAIPVSGNTEQVGWLLYTSYLIPFEIASMLLLVAMIGAIVLAKREL
;
A
#
# COMPACT_ATOMS: atom_id res chain seq x y z
N TYR A 1 -10.36 -2.06 6.13
CA TYR A 1 -10.94 -3.21 5.40
C TYR A 1 -12.03 -3.95 6.20
N VAL A 2 -11.82 -4.29 7.46
CA VAL A 2 -12.84 -4.98 8.28
C VAL A 2 -14.16 -4.21 8.34
N LEU A 3 -14.11 -2.91 8.62
CA LEU A 3 -15.31 -2.04 8.68
C LEU A 3 -16.03 -1.88 7.32
N LEU A 4 -15.37 -2.21 6.21
CA LEU A 4 -15.92 -2.13 4.85
C LEU A 4 -16.49 -3.48 4.37
N GLY A 5 -16.61 -4.49 5.24
CA GLY A 5 -17.06 -5.83 4.86
C GLY A 5 -16.03 -6.65 4.06
N ALA A 6 -14.80 -6.15 3.91
CA ALA A 6 -13.73 -6.79 3.14
C ALA A 6 -12.81 -7.63 4.03
N GLN A 7 -13.35 -8.74 4.57
CA GLN A 7 -12.64 -9.58 5.55
C GLN A 7 -11.40 -10.28 4.98
N PHE A 8 -11.49 -10.85 3.76
CA PHE A 8 -10.36 -11.49 3.10
C PHE A 8 -9.20 -10.51 2.87
N LEU A 9 -9.48 -9.33 2.30
CA LEU A 9 -8.45 -8.29 2.09
C LEU A 9 -7.86 -7.80 3.41
N ALA A 10 -8.66 -7.68 4.47
CA ALA A 10 -8.15 -7.30 5.78
C ALA A 10 -7.11 -8.30 6.30
N ALA A 11 -7.37 -9.61 6.15
CA ALA A 11 -6.45 -10.65 6.56
C ALA A 11 -5.15 -10.63 5.73
N ILE A 12 -5.27 -10.52 4.39
CA ILE A 12 -4.11 -10.43 3.49
C ILE A 12 -3.26 -9.18 3.78
N GLN A 13 -3.88 -8.04 4.11
CA GLN A 13 -3.17 -6.82 4.49
C GLN A 13 -2.27 -7.06 5.70
N VAL A 14 -2.78 -7.74 6.73
CA VAL A 14 -1.97 -8.04 7.92
C VAL A 14 -0.87 -9.06 7.57
N LEU A 15 -1.20 -10.13 6.85
CA LEU A 15 -0.26 -11.21 6.56
C LEU A 15 0.90 -10.78 5.64
N VAL A 16 0.59 -10.11 4.52
CA VAL A 16 1.58 -9.76 3.50
C VAL A 16 2.26 -8.43 3.81
N TYR A 17 1.47 -7.38 4.05
CA TYR A 17 2.03 -6.05 4.24
C TYR A 17 2.69 -5.91 5.61
N ALA A 18 1.92 -6.12 6.69
CA ALA A 18 2.48 -5.99 8.04
C ALA A 18 3.43 -7.15 8.39
N GLY A 19 3.08 -8.39 8.04
CA GLY A 19 3.85 -9.58 8.40
C GLY A 19 5.08 -9.85 7.54
N GLY A 20 4.99 -9.61 6.22
CA GLY A 20 6.08 -9.87 5.29
C GLY A 20 6.92 -8.63 4.99
N ILE A 21 6.30 -7.63 4.34
CA ILE A 21 7.00 -6.48 3.77
C ILE A 21 7.61 -5.59 4.86
N VAL A 22 6.81 -5.19 5.85
CA VAL A 22 7.28 -4.30 6.93
C VAL A 22 8.36 -4.98 7.76
N VAL A 23 8.19 -6.26 8.10
CA VAL A 23 9.19 -7.01 8.87
C VAL A 23 10.52 -7.13 8.10
N LEU A 24 10.48 -7.49 6.80
CA LEU A 24 11.68 -7.50 5.95
C LEU A 24 12.35 -6.13 5.91
N TYR A 25 11.56 -5.06 5.75
CA TYR A 25 12.08 -3.69 5.72
C TYR A 25 12.76 -3.32 7.05
N LEU A 26 12.17 -3.69 8.19
CA LEU A 26 12.75 -3.45 9.51
C LEU A 26 14.09 -4.19 9.67
N PHE A 27 14.19 -5.44 9.19
CA PHE A 27 15.47 -6.16 9.18
C PHE A 27 16.52 -5.42 8.34
N VAL A 28 16.15 -4.93 7.16
CA VAL A 28 17.06 -4.18 6.28
C VAL A 28 17.51 -2.87 6.95
N VAL A 29 16.59 -2.08 7.50
CA VAL A 29 16.92 -0.82 8.19
C VAL A 29 17.78 -1.05 9.43
N MET A 30 17.58 -2.16 10.14
CA MET A 30 18.41 -2.52 11.29
C MET A 30 19.82 -2.94 10.88
N LEU A 31 19.96 -3.70 9.79
CA LEU A 31 21.26 -4.12 9.26
C LEU A 31 22.05 -2.97 8.65
N VAL A 32 21.36 -2.05 7.97
CA VAL A 32 21.94 -0.84 7.43
C VAL A 32 22.08 0.16 8.57
N ASN A 33 23.26 0.22 9.18
CA ASN A 33 23.54 1.20 10.22
C ASN A 33 23.47 2.61 9.62
N LEU A 34 22.30 3.25 9.74
CA LEU A 34 21.98 4.58 9.22
C LEU A 34 22.67 5.66 10.07
N LYS A 35 23.98 5.56 10.25
CA LYS A 35 24.81 6.64 10.81
C LYS A 35 24.93 7.73 9.75
N ARG A 36 23.89 8.55 9.64
CA ARG A 36 24.07 9.88 9.06
C ARG A 36 24.98 10.64 10.05
N PRO A 37 26.19 11.07 9.66
CA PRO A 37 26.82 12.16 10.40
C PRO A 37 25.82 13.33 10.40
N PRO A 38 25.77 14.14 11.47
CA PRO A 38 24.98 15.36 11.44
C PRO A 38 25.60 16.27 10.38
N GLU A 39 25.11 16.17 9.14
CA GLU A 39 25.60 17.02 8.06
C GLU A 39 25.23 18.46 8.42
N ALA A 40 26.31 19.24 8.47
CA ALA A 40 26.36 20.63 8.83
C ALA A 40 25.37 21.46 8.03
N HIS A 41 24.66 22.33 8.77
CA HIS A 41 24.16 23.64 8.38
C HIS A 41 24.17 23.96 6.86
N GLU A 42 23.15 23.50 6.14
CA GLU A 42 22.54 24.31 5.08
C GLU A 42 21.24 24.87 5.63
N ASP A 43 21.02 26.19 5.52
CA ASP A 43 19.88 26.94 6.08
C ASP A 43 18.56 26.14 6.10
N PRO A 44 18.23 25.48 7.23
CA PRO A 44 17.13 24.51 7.28
C PRO A 44 15.79 25.21 7.04
N HIS A 45 15.68 26.46 7.46
CA HIS A 45 14.42 27.18 7.50
C HIS A 45 13.81 27.45 6.12
N ARG A 46 14.57 27.62 5.03
CA ARG A 46 13.97 27.94 3.73
C ARG A 46 13.36 26.71 3.05
N ARG A 47 14.08 25.58 3.05
CA ARG A 47 13.56 24.30 2.54
C ARG A 47 12.47 23.73 3.43
N THR A 48 12.59 23.86 4.76
CA THR A 48 11.53 23.44 5.69
C THR A 48 10.27 24.29 5.55
N LYS A 49 10.38 25.62 5.34
CA LYS A 49 9.21 26.47 5.04
C LYS A 49 8.55 26.10 3.71
N LEU A 50 9.33 25.81 2.67
CA LEU A 50 8.80 25.36 1.38
C LEU A 50 8.09 24.00 1.50
N GLY A 51 8.68 23.06 2.25
CA GLY A 51 8.09 21.76 2.56
C GLY A 51 6.80 21.87 3.38
N PHE A 52 6.78 22.75 4.39
CA PHE A 52 5.56 23.05 5.15
C PHE A 52 4.49 23.72 4.28
N GLY A 53 4.88 24.63 3.39
CA GLY A 53 3.98 25.27 2.43
C GLY A 53 3.33 24.27 1.50
N LEU A 54 4.11 23.32 0.96
CA LEU A 54 3.61 22.22 0.13
C LEU A 54 2.70 21.27 0.92
N ALA A 55 3.09 20.86 2.13
CA ALA A 55 2.26 20.00 2.97
C ALA A 55 0.93 20.67 3.35
N ALA A 56 0.96 21.98 3.66
CA ALA A 56 -0.22 22.76 3.95
C ALA A 56 -1.11 22.93 2.71
N ALA A 57 -0.53 23.13 1.52
CA ALA A 57 -1.26 23.20 0.26
C ALA A 57 -1.99 21.87 -0.04
N VAL A 58 -1.32 20.73 0.13
CA VAL A 58 -1.93 19.40 -0.05
C VAL A 58 -3.04 19.16 0.97
N LEU A 59 -2.84 19.55 2.23
CA LEU A 59 -3.88 19.44 3.25
C LEU A 59 -5.10 20.34 2.96
N LEU A 60 -4.86 21.56 2.48
CA LEU A 60 -5.93 22.48 2.06
C LEU A 60 -6.69 21.92 0.86
N GLU A 61 -5.99 21.34 -0.11
CA GLU A 61 -6.61 20.72 -1.28
C GLU A 61 -7.46 19.51 -0.88
N LEU A 62 -6.94 18.62 -0.03
CA LEU A 62 -7.72 17.50 0.52
C LEU A 62 -8.93 17.97 1.33
N GLY A 63 -8.77 19.02 2.13
CA GLY A 63 -9.87 19.64 2.87
C GLY A 63 -10.93 20.24 1.96
N ALA A 64 -10.52 20.94 0.90
CA ALA A 64 -11.41 21.52 -0.11
C ALA A 64 -12.17 20.43 -0.86
N ILE A 65 -11.51 19.33 -1.25
CA ILE A 65 -12.16 18.17 -1.89
C ILE A 65 -13.20 17.56 -0.94
N ALA A 66 -12.86 17.37 0.33
CA ALA A 66 -13.77 16.83 1.32
C ALA A 66 -15.01 17.72 1.49
N VAL A 67 -14.81 19.03 1.70
CA VAL A 67 -15.90 20.01 1.83
C VAL A 67 -16.74 20.05 0.56
N TYR A 68 -16.13 20.09 -0.62
CA TYR A 68 -16.84 20.07 -1.90
C TYR A 68 -17.71 18.81 -2.05
N GLY A 69 -17.21 17.64 -1.63
CA GLY A 69 -17.98 16.39 -1.62
C GLY A 69 -19.16 16.38 -0.64
N PHE A 70 -19.08 17.13 0.47
CA PHE A 70 -20.19 17.28 1.41
C PHE A 70 -21.23 18.31 0.95
N VAL A 71 -20.80 19.41 0.32
CA VAL A 71 -21.67 20.52 -0.11
C VAL A 71 -22.34 20.22 -1.45
N ASN A 72 -21.67 19.49 -2.33
CA ASN A 72 -22.22 18.97 -3.59
C ASN A 72 -22.24 17.44 -3.53
N PRO A 73 -23.13 16.82 -2.74
CA PRO A 73 -23.24 15.38 -2.74
C PRO A 73 -23.56 14.94 -4.16
N ALA A 74 -22.73 14.05 -4.71
CA ALA A 74 -23.03 13.40 -5.97
C ALA A 74 -24.44 12.81 -5.89
N ALA A 75 -25.18 12.86 -7.01
CA ALA A 75 -26.52 12.29 -7.08
C ALA A 75 -26.52 10.89 -6.43
N PRO A 76 -27.53 10.55 -5.60
CA PRO A 76 -27.55 9.27 -4.90
C PRO A 76 -27.28 8.17 -5.91
N MET A 77 -26.11 7.54 -5.78
CA MET A 77 -25.77 6.41 -6.61
C MET A 77 -26.83 5.35 -6.28
N PRO A 78 -27.52 4.76 -7.29
CA PRO A 78 -28.51 3.74 -7.00
C PRO A 78 -27.85 2.71 -6.10
N ALA A 79 -28.42 2.51 -4.92
CA ALA A 79 -27.87 1.58 -3.95
C ALA A 79 -27.80 0.22 -4.62
N THR A 80 -26.59 -0.19 -5.01
CA THR A 80 -26.36 -1.52 -5.53
C THR A 80 -26.85 -2.46 -4.43
N PRO A 81 -27.77 -3.39 -4.72
CA PRO A 81 -28.29 -4.30 -3.70
C PRO A 81 -27.09 -4.89 -2.96
N ALA A 82 -27.07 -4.70 -1.65
CA ALA A 82 -25.99 -5.19 -0.81
C ALA A 82 -25.90 -6.71 -1.04
N ILE A 83 -24.92 -7.13 -1.83
CA ILE A 83 -24.64 -8.54 -2.02
C ILE A 83 -24.33 -9.06 -0.62
N PRO A 84 -25.09 -10.04 -0.11
CA PRO A 84 -24.86 -10.57 1.22
C PRO A 84 -23.38 -10.95 1.33
N VAL A 85 -22.70 -10.38 2.33
CA VAL A 85 -21.25 -10.52 2.58
C VAL A 85 -20.87 -11.94 3.04
N SER A 86 -21.76 -12.92 2.83
CA SER A 86 -21.47 -14.32 2.99
C SER A 86 -20.67 -14.82 1.79
N GLY A 87 -19.38 -15.10 2.00
CA GLY A 87 -18.53 -15.74 0.99
C GLY A 87 -17.58 -14.80 0.23
N ASN A 88 -17.10 -13.71 0.85
CA ASN A 88 -16.09 -12.83 0.23
C ASN A 88 -14.85 -13.62 -0.27
N THR A 89 -14.32 -14.54 0.56
CA THR A 89 -13.16 -15.36 0.18
C THR A 89 -13.45 -16.32 -0.97
N GLU A 90 -14.62 -16.98 -0.97
CA GLU A 90 -15.01 -17.93 -2.01
C GLU A 90 -15.21 -17.23 -3.36
N GLN A 91 -15.91 -16.09 -3.37
CA GLN A 91 -16.10 -15.30 -4.58
C GLN A 91 -14.76 -14.79 -5.13
N VAL A 92 -13.88 -14.27 -4.28
CA VAL A 92 -12.55 -13.83 -4.72
C VAL A 92 -11.75 -15.00 -5.30
N GLY A 93 -11.77 -16.18 -4.66
CA GLY A 93 -11.15 -17.39 -5.19
C GLY A 93 -11.70 -17.77 -6.56
N TRP A 94 -13.04 -17.78 -6.71
CA TRP A 94 -13.68 -18.09 -7.99
C TRP A 94 -13.25 -17.11 -9.09
N LEU A 95 -13.27 -15.80 -8.82
CA LEU A 95 -12.86 -14.78 -9.78
C LEU A 95 -11.38 -14.93 -10.19
N LEU A 96 -10.49 -15.24 -9.24
CA LEU A 96 -9.06 -15.45 -9.51
C LEU A 96 -8.80 -16.62 -10.46
N TYR A 97 -9.56 -17.71 -10.32
CA TYR A 97 -9.36 -18.92 -11.13
C TYR A 97 -10.23 -18.98 -12.40
N THR A 98 -11.18 -18.06 -12.58
CA THR A 98 -12.05 -18.03 -13.78
C THR A 98 -11.78 -16.81 -14.66
N SER A 99 -12.03 -15.60 -14.16
CA SER A 99 -11.90 -14.36 -14.93
C SER A 99 -10.49 -13.78 -14.90
N TYR A 100 -9.77 -13.94 -13.79
CA TYR A 100 -8.44 -13.35 -13.56
C TYR A 100 -7.31 -14.38 -13.58
N LEU A 101 -7.50 -15.48 -14.33
CA LEU A 101 -6.52 -16.56 -14.44
C LEU A 101 -5.16 -16.05 -14.96
N ILE A 102 -5.16 -15.25 -16.03
CA ILE A 102 -3.92 -14.75 -16.64
C ILE A 102 -3.15 -13.81 -15.69
N PRO A 103 -3.78 -12.78 -15.06
CA PRO A 103 -3.10 -12.00 -14.03
C PRO A 103 -2.57 -12.81 -12.85
N PHE A 104 -3.31 -13.83 -12.40
CA PHE A 104 -2.87 -14.72 -11.33
C PHE A 104 -1.60 -15.49 -11.72
N GLU A 105 -1.54 -16.02 -12.95
CA GLU A 105 -0.38 -16.73 -13.45
C GLU A 105 0.85 -15.80 -13.56
N ILE A 106 0.68 -14.60 -14.12
CA ILE A 106 1.74 -13.58 -14.18
C ILE A 106 2.25 -13.22 -12.79
N ALA A 107 1.36 -13.06 -11.80
CA ALA A 107 1.76 -12.79 -10.42
C ALA A 107 2.59 -13.94 -9.82
N SER A 108 2.23 -15.20 -10.12
CA SER A 108 2.99 -16.36 -9.65
C SER A 108 4.39 -16.43 -10.27
N MET A 109 4.51 -16.14 -11.57
CA MET A 109 5.81 -16.01 -12.24
C MET A 109 6.63 -14.85 -11.67
N LEU A 110 5.99 -13.72 -11.38
CA LEU A 110 6.66 -12.56 -10.77
C LEU A 110 7.23 -12.92 -9.40
N LEU A 111 6.49 -13.64 -8.56
CA LEU A 111 6.98 -14.09 -7.25
C LEU A 111 8.14 -15.08 -7.38
N LEU A 112 8.09 -15.98 -8.37
CA LEU A 112 9.18 -16.90 -8.67
C LEU A 112 10.44 -16.14 -9.10
N VAL A 113 10.32 -15.19 -10.02
CA VAL A 113 11.44 -14.35 -10.47
C VAL A 113 11.99 -13.51 -9.32
N ALA A 114 11.12 -12.93 -8.48
CA ALA A 114 11.54 -12.17 -7.30
C ALA A 114 12.33 -13.04 -6.31
N MET A 115 11.89 -14.27 -6.06
CA MET A 115 12.62 -15.22 -5.19
C MET A 115 13.99 -15.57 -5.76
N ILE A 116 14.07 -15.92 -7.05
CA ILE A 116 15.35 -16.21 -7.72
C ILE A 116 16.27 -14.99 -7.65
N GLY A 117 15.74 -13.80 -7.98
CA GLY A 117 16.48 -12.54 -7.94
C GLY A 117 17.02 -12.23 -6.54
N ALA A 118 16.21 -12.41 -5.50
CA ALA A 118 16.64 -12.22 -4.11
C ALA A 118 17.76 -13.20 -3.71
N ILE A 119 17.65 -14.48 -4.09
CA ILE A 119 18.67 -15.49 -3.78
C ILE A 119 19.99 -15.19 -4.50
N VAL A 120 19.93 -14.88 -5.80
CA VAL A 120 21.13 -14.56 -6.60
C VAL A 120 21.81 -13.32 -6.06
N LEU A 121 21.06 -12.27 -5.70
CA LEU A 121 21.62 -11.03 -5.17
C LEU A 121 22.18 -11.18 -3.75
N ALA A 122 21.58 -12.05 -2.92
CA ALA A 122 22.05 -12.33 -1.58
C ALA A 122 23.27 -13.27 -1.54
N LYS A 123 23.50 -14.04 -2.61
CA LYS A 123 24.64 -14.94 -2.73
C LYS A 123 25.92 -14.11 -2.89
N ARG A 124 26.72 -13.99 -1.83
CA ARG A 124 28.10 -13.51 -1.94
C ARG A 124 28.91 -14.53 -2.75
N GLU A 125 29.61 -14.06 -3.77
CA GLU A 125 30.70 -14.82 -4.38
C GLU A 125 31.70 -15.15 -3.24
N LEU A 126 31.91 -16.44 -3.02
CA LEU A 126 33.03 -16.94 -2.22
C LEU A 126 34.25 -17.07 -3.12
#